data_AF-A0A7S3L9G1-F1
#
_entry.id   AF-A0A7S3L9G1-F1
#
_cell.length_a   1.000
_cell.length_b   1.000
_cell.length_c   1.000
_cell.angle_alpha   90.00
_cell.angle_beta   90.00
_cell.angle_gamma   90.00
#
_symmetry.space_group_name_H-M   'P 1'
#
loop_
_entity.id
_entity.type
_entity.pdbx_description
1 polymer ?
#
loop_
_entity_poly.entity_id
_entity_poly.type
_entity_poly.pdbx_seq_one_letter_code
_entity_poly.pdbx_strand_id
1 'polypeptide(L)'
;YGWSTSGRTDKGVHACAQVGSAKIELLPDQTLADVRDELNKVLPPDFRVLDVKRATKNFCAHTQRDRVRYQYMIPSFMFYEITKMRSLFEQSGATKNDR
;
A
#
# COMPACT_ATOMS: atom_id res chain seq x y z
N TYR A 1 -10.47 12.81 -15.33
CA TYR A 1 -9.15 12.48 -14.75
C TYR A 1 -8.35 11.67 -15.75
N GLY A 2 -7.10 12.06 -16.05
CA GLY A 2 -6.17 11.21 -16.82
C GLY A 2 -5.54 10.10 -15.96
N TRP A 3 -5.39 10.38 -14.67
CA TRP A 3 -4.92 9.49 -13.62
C TRP A 3 -5.72 9.73 -12.33
N SER A 4 -6.02 8.68 -11.56
CA SER A 4 -6.61 8.78 -10.22
C SER A 4 -6.22 7.60 -9.33
N THR A 5 -6.29 7.77 -8.02
CA THR A 5 -6.11 6.69 -7.02
C THR A 5 -7.36 6.55 -6.17
N SER A 6 -7.60 5.35 -5.64
CA SER A 6 -8.77 5.06 -4.79
C SER A 6 -8.69 5.70 -3.40
N GLY A 7 -7.49 6.09 -2.97
CA GLY A 7 -7.27 6.78 -1.72
C GLY A 7 -5.85 7.34 -1.67
N ARG A 8 -5.66 8.40 -0.86
CA ARG A 8 -4.32 8.88 -0.50
C ARG A 8 -3.88 8.19 0.79
N THR A 9 -2.61 7.84 0.87
CA THR A 9 -1.98 7.29 2.07
C THR A 9 -1.03 8.35 2.64
N ASP A 10 -1.03 8.50 3.96
CA ASP A 10 -0.11 9.42 4.63
C ASP A 10 1.33 8.89 4.63
N LYS A 11 2.28 9.74 5.03
CA LYS A 11 3.69 9.39 5.12
C LYS A 11 3.89 8.18 6.07
N GLY A 12 4.53 7.14 5.57
CA GLY A 12 4.81 5.91 6.33
C GLY A 12 3.67 4.89 6.35
N VAL A 13 2.53 5.17 5.71
CA VAL A 13 1.44 4.21 5.57
C VAL A 13 1.68 3.32 4.34
N HIS A 14 1.58 2.00 4.54
CA HIS A 14 1.69 1.01 3.48
C HIS A 14 0.33 0.70 2.85
N ALA A 15 0.33 0.13 1.64
CA ALA A 15 -0.88 -0.36 0.98
C ALA A 15 -0.60 -1.70 0.29
N CYS A 16 -1.43 -2.71 0.61
CA CYS A 16 -1.32 -4.04 -0.01
C CYS A 16 -2.07 -4.12 -1.35
N ALA A 17 -3.16 -3.37 -1.50
CA ALA A 17 -4.04 -3.44 -2.67
C ALA A 17 -4.57 -2.04 -3.06
N GLN A 18 -3.67 -1.08 -3.24
CA GLN A 18 -4.03 0.23 -3.77
C GLN A 18 -4.53 0.10 -5.22
N VAL A 19 -5.68 0.72 -5.52
CA VAL A 19 -6.24 0.74 -6.87
C VAL A 19 -6.04 2.12 -7.50
N GLY A 20 -5.48 2.14 -8.70
CA GLY A 20 -5.36 3.33 -9.54
C GLY A 20 -6.13 3.16 -10.85
N SER A 21 -6.50 4.28 -11.48
CA SER A 21 -7.04 4.32 -12.84
C SER A 21 -6.17 5.24 -13.70
N ALA A 22 -5.78 4.77 -14.87
CA ALA A 22 -4.95 5.51 -15.81
C ALA A 22 -5.46 5.32 -17.24
N LYS A 23 -5.18 6.31 -18.09
CA LYS A 23 -5.24 6.11 -19.54
C LYS A 23 -3.83 5.76 -20.02
N ILE A 24 -3.70 4.61 -20.66
CA ILE A 24 -2.43 4.07 -21.15
C ILE A 24 -2.64 3.74 -22.62
N GLU A 25 -1.72 4.18 -23.46
CA GLU A 25 -1.65 3.75 -24.86
C GLU A 25 -0.96 2.40 -24.93
N LEU A 26 -1.54 1.47 -25.70
CA LEU A 26 -0.98 0.15 -25.93
C LEU A 26 -0.44 0.10 -27.34
N LEU A 27 0.72 -0.53 -27.50
CA LEU A 27 1.18 -0.93 -28.83
C LEU A 27 0.25 -2.02 -29.39
N PRO A 28 0.15 -2.19 -30.73
CA PRO A 28 -0.83 -3.08 -31.36
C PRO A 28 -0.86 -4.51 -30.80
N ASP A 29 0.31 -5.07 -30.48
CA ASP A 29 0.46 -6.46 -30.02
C ASP A 29 0.69 -6.58 -28.51
N GLN A 30 0.65 -5.47 -27.77
CA GLN A 30 0.95 -5.46 -26.34
C GLN A 30 -0.27 -5.90 -25.51
N THR A 31 -0.08 -6.94 -24.70
CA THR A 31 -1.10 -7.39 -23.76
C THR A 31 -1.05 -6.59 -22.45
N LEU A 32 -2.12 -6.66 -21.66
CA LEU A 32 -2.12 -6.04 -20.32
C LEU A 32 -1.14 -6.70 -19.36
N ALA A 33 -0.81 -7.98 -19.57
CA ALA A 33 0.21 -8.68 -18.80
C ALA A 33 1.60 -8.12 -19.10
N ASP A 34 1.90 -7.84 -20.38
CA ASP A 34 3.17 -7.20 -20.77
C ASP A 34 3.30 -5.82 -20.12
N VAL A 35 2.22 -5.02 -20.09
CA VAL A 35 2.22 -3.72 -19.40
C VAL A 35 2.53 -3.88 -17.92
N ARG A 36 1.89 -4.83 -17.23
CA ARG A 36 2.16 -5.11 -15.82
C ARG A 36 3.63 -5.46 -15.60
N ASP A 37 4.18 -6.32 -16.45
CA ASP A 37 5.53 -6.83 -16.29
C ASP A 37 6.58 -5.75 -16.59
N GLU A 38 6.37 -4.92 -17.61
CA GLU A 38 7.21 -3.75 -17.89
C GLU A 38 7.18 -2.72 -16.75
N LEU A 39 6.00 -2.44 -16.18
CA LEU A 39 5.90 -1.58 -15.01
C LEU A 39 6.67 -2.15 -13.82
N ASN A 40 6.57 -3.44 -13.56
CA ASN A 40 7.30 -4.09 -12.47
C ASN A 40 8.82 -4.10 -12.64
N LYS A 41 9.33 -4.06 -13.88
CA LYS A 41 10.78 -3.96 -14.15
C LYS A 41 11.36 -2.60 -13.77
N VAL A 42 10.60 -1.52 -13.94
CA VAL A 42 11.07 -0.14 -13.65
C VAL A 42 10.77 0.29 -12.21
N LEU A 43 9.85 -0.38 -11.54
CA LEU A 43 9.48 -0.05 -10.16
C LEU A 43 10.55 -0.55 -9.16
N PRO A 44 10.80 0.23 -8.09
CA PRO A 44 11.69 -0.21 -7.01
C PRO A 44 11.15 -1.48 -6.33
N PRO A 45 12.00 -2.25 -5.63
CA PRO A 45 11.62 -3.54 -5.04
C PRO A 45 10.39 -3.49 -4.11
N ASP A 46 10.19 -2.36 -3.43
CA ASP A 46 9.11 -2.15 -2.46
C ASP A 46 7.74 -1.87 -3.10
N PHE A 47 7.70 -1.70 -4.42
CA PHE A 47 6.48 -1.44 -5.19
C PHE A 47 6.26 -2.51 -6.25
N ARG A 48 5.01 -2.97 -6.36
CA ARG A 48 4.61 -3.97 -7.35
C ARG A 48 3.21 -3.67 -7.90
N VAL A 49 3.06 -3.80 -9.21
CA VAL A 49 1.76 -3.87 -9.88
C VAL A 49 1.31 -5.32 -9.85
N LEU A 50 0.24 -5.59 -9.12
CA LEU A 50 -0.30 -6.95 -8.97
C LEU A 50 -1.11 -7.37 -10.21
N ASP A 51 -1.90 -6.46 -10.77
CA ASP A 51 -2.80 -6.73 -11.89
C ASP A 51 -3.12 -5.45 -12.67
N VAL A 52 -3.46 -5.60 -13.95
CA VAL A 52 -3.89 -4.53 -14.85
C VAL A 52 -5.14 -5.00 -15.59
N LYS A 53 -6.25 -4.26 -15.43
CA LYS A 53 -7.52 -4.59 -16.08
C LYS A 53 -8.03 -3.42 -16.92
N ARG A 54 -8.58 -3.75 -18.09
CA ARG A 54 -9.31 -2.78 -18.92
C ARG A 54 -10.60 -2.39 -18.20
N ALA A 55 -10.77 -1.10 -17.97
CA ALA A 55 -11.98 -0.52 -17.39
C ALA A 55 -12.78 0.26 -18.45
N THR A 56 -13.99 0.67 -18.11
CA THR A 56 -14.79 1.56 -18.96
C THR A 56 -14.16 2.95 -19.03
N LYS A 57 -14.44 3.71 -20.10
CA LYS A 57 -13.86 5.05 -20.34
C LYS A 57 -14.10 6.04 -19.19
N ASN A 58 -15.20 5.88 -18.47
CA ASN A 58 -15.61 6.76 -17.38
C ASN A 58 -15.17 6.24 -16.01
N PHE A 59 -14.43 5.12 -15.95
CA PHE A 59 -13.98 4.58 -14.68
C PHE A 59 -13.02 5.52 -13.96
N CYS A 60 -13.28 5.78 -12.68
CA CYS A 60 -12.45 6.64 -11.83
C CYS A 60 -12.31 6.00 -10.45
N ALA A 61 -11.10 5.51 -10.15
CA ALA A 61 -10.81 4.79 -8.91
C ALA A 61 -11.13 5.62 -7.65
N HIS A 62 -10.97 6.94 -7.72
CA HIS A 62 -11.27 7.84 -6.60
C HIS A 62 -12.77 7.93 -6.28
N THR A 63 -13.62 8.06 -7.31
CA THR A 63 -15.05 8.38 -7.15
C THR A 63 -15.96 7.16 -7.15
N GLN A 64 -15.53 6.04 -7.74
CA GLN A 64 -16.33 4.81 -7.84
C GLN A 64 -15.90 3.73 -6.85
N ARG A 65 -15.19 4.12 -5.80
CA ARG A 65 -14.81 3.24 -4.70
C ARG A 65 -15.87 3.27 -3.62
N ASP A 66 -16.45 2.12 -3.31
CA ASP A 66 -17.48 2.02 -2.29
C ASP A 66 -16.90 1.94 -0.86
N ARG A 67 -15.81 1.17 -0.66
CA ARG A 67 -15.29 0.85 0.69
C ARG A 67 -13.77 0.81 0.79
N VAL A 68 -13.29 1.49 1.84
CA VAL A 68 -11.97 1.45 2.51
C VAL A 68 -11.74 0.23 3.40
N ARG A 69 -10.76 -0.67 3.20
CA ARG A 69 -10.30 -1.54 4.29
C ARG A 69 -8.86 -1.23 4.68
N TYR A 70 -8.64 -0.96 5.96
CA TYR A 70 -7.32 -0.80 6.56
C TYR A 70 -7.03 -1.96 7.51
N GLN A 71 -5.76 -2.32 7.61
CA GLN A 71 -5.26 -3.27 8.61
C GLN A 71 -4.10 -2.62 9.35
N TYR A 72 -4.14 -2.70 10.67
CA TYR A 72 -3.08 -2.20 11.55
C TYR A 72 -2.34 -3.39 12.15
N MET A 73 -1.04 -3.46 11.91
CA MET A 73 -0.16 -4.41 12.58
C MET A 73 0.43 -3.73 13.81
N ILE A 74 0.04 -4.22 14.98
CA ILE A 74 0.43 -3.65 16.28
C ILE A 74 1.14 -4.77 17.06
N PRO A 75 2.30 -4.50 17.68
CA PRO A 75 2.95 -5.47 18.56
C PRO A 75 2.01 -5.88 19.70
N SER A 76 1.81 -7.18 19.89
CA SER A 76 0.85 -7.71 20.87
C SER A 76 1.13 -7.24 22.30
N PHE A 77 2.40 -7.01 22.64
CA PHE A 77 2.81 -6.53 23.96
C PHE A 77 2.24 -5.14 24.32
N MET A 78 1.78 -4.36 23.33
CA MET A 78 1.15 -3.06 23.57
C MET A 78 -0.20 -3.17 24.31
N PHE A 79 -0.81 -4.35 24.32
CA PHE A 79 -2.08 -4.60 25.02
C PHE A 79 -1.89 -5.10 26.46
N TYR A 80 -0.65 -5.23 26.92
CA TYR A 80 -0.36 -5.69 28.27
C TYR A 80 -0.38 -4.52 29.26
N GLU A 81 -0.55 -4.85 30.53
CA GLU A 81 -0.50 -3.88 31.62
C GLU A 81 0.85 -3.16 31.64
N ILE A 82 0.80 -1.83 31.67
CA ILE A 82 1.98 -0.98 31.41
C ILE A 82 3.06 -1.16 32.47
N THR A 83 2.68 -1.42 33.73
CA THR A 83 3.64 -1.60 34.83
C THR A 83 4.44 -2.89 34.63
N LYS A 84 3.76 -3.99 34.26
CA LYS A 84 4.41 -5.25 33.91
C LYS A 84 5.31 -5.14 32.67
N MET A 85 4.91 -4.37 31.65
CA MET A 85 5.73 -4.16 30.47
C MET A 85 6.98 -3.33 30.77
N ARG A 86 6.87 -2.28 31.59
CA ARG A 86 8.01 -1.44 31.98
C ARG A 86 9.09 -2.23 32.70
N SER A 87 8.72 -3.04 33.69
CA SER A 87 9.70 -3.87 34.40
C SER A 87 10.38 -4.89 33.48
N LEU A 88 9.65 -5.48 32.53
CA LEU A 88 10.21 -6.38 31.52
C LEU A 88 11.18 -5.67 30.56
N PHE A 89 10.86 -4.45 30.12
CA PHE A 89 11.76 -3.67 29.25
C PHE A 89 13.01 -3.16 29.98
N GLU A 90 12.89 -2.80 31.25
CA GLU A 90 14.02 -2.44 32.11
C GLU A 90 14.97 -3.64 32.31
N GLN A 91 14.41 -4.83 32.54
CA GLN A 91 15.18 -6.07 32.71
C GLN A 91 15.86 -6.53 31.41
N SER A 92 15.25 -6.31 30.24
CA SER A 92 15.82 -6.69 28.96
C SER A 92 16.89 -5.73 28.44
N GLY A 93 17.18 -4.64 29.16
CA GLY A 93 18.11 -3.60 28.74
C GLY A 93 17.57 -2.75 27.58
N ALA A 94 16.29 -2.85 27.25
CA ALA A 94 15.60 -2.00 26.29
C ALA A 94 15.24 -0.65 26.92
N THR A 95 16.24 0.03 27.50
CA THR A 95 16.08 1.41 27.95
C THR A 95 16.12 2.35 26.76
N LYS A 96 15.37 3.46 26.87
CA LYS A 96 15.39 4.60 25.95
C LYS A 96 16.83 4.90 25.55
N ASN A 97 17.19 4.69 24.29
CA ASN A 97 18.37 5.34 23.76
C ASN A 97 17.94 6.80 23.56
N ASP A 98 18.50 7.68 24.40
CA ASP A 98 18.20 9.11 24.39
C ASP A 98 18.35 9.67 22.97
N ARG A 99 17.27 10.24 22.47
CA ARG A 99 17.28 11.31 21.47
C ARG A 99 16.72 12.54 22.13
#